data_AF-A0AAD8C6I2-F1
#
_entry.id   AF-A0AAD8C6I2-F1
#
_cell.length_a   1.000
_cell.length_b   1.000
_cell.length_c   1.000
_cell.angle_alpha   90.00
_cell.angle_beta   90.00
_cell.angle_gamma   90.00
#
_symmetry.space_group_name_H-M   'P 1'
#
loop_
_entity.id
_entity.type
_entity.pdbx_description
1 polymer ?
#
loop_
_entity_poly.entity_id
_entity_poly.type
_entity_poly.pdbx_seq_one_letter_code
_entity_poly.pdbx_strand_id
1 'polypeptide(L)'
;MYKNGIDSFGSRHKKYTSCPCAQCKQSGKPNSKFAKISISTSKALVYNDFEAAGVICLLFYDTSIQSDSHNKRLEGCYVEQDKITTDFCSLACYTCNIPLVERLKKYLNRFNQANEAIQSQKTAIKRLISFVFIVSHPHGEYKKISYGKIVRKYEIRGRGTSLVYTAPTCPGSSGAPVIAPAHSSSWSHETQIIHFGQVDSKHNCSGFFSTSDTS
;
A
#
# COMPACT_ATOMS: atom_id res chain seq x y z
N MET A 1 12.90 -0.80 -11.22
CA MET A 1 13.40 0.48 -11.81
C MET A 1 13.80 0.18 -13.24
N TYR A 2 13.58 1.12 -14.15
CA TYR A 2 13.79 0.96 -15.59
C TYR A 2 14.83 1.97 -16.09
N LYS A 3 15.65 1.55 -17.06
CA LYS A 3 16.52 2.39 -17.89
C LYS A 3 16.25 2.06 -19.35
N ASN A 4 15.82 3.04 -20.14
CA ASN A 4 15.38 2.84 -21.52
C ASN A 4 14.29 1.75 -21.65
N GLY A 5 13.39 1.68 -20.67
CA GLY A 5 12.35 0.65 -20.59
C GLY A 5 12.85 -0.74 -20.20
N ILE A 6 14.11 -0.92 -19.82
CA ILE A 6 14.65 -2.22 -19.39
C ILE A 6 14.86 -2.19 -17.87
N ASP A 7 14.36 -3.20 -17.16
CA ASP A 7 14.58 -3.31 -15.71
C ASP A 7 15.94 -3.91 -15.33
N SER A 8 16.20 -4.05 -14.03
CA SER A 8 17.44 -4.62 -13.51
C SER A 8 17.67 -6.08 -13.89
N PHE A 9 16.63 -6.79 -14.34
CA PHE A 9 16.69 -8.19 -14.75
C PHE A 9 16.73 -8.34 -16.28
N GLY A 10 16.85 -7.25 -17.03
CA GLY A 10 16.86 -7.26 -18.49
C GLY A 10 15.47 -7.36 -19.12
N SER A 11 14.40 -7.36 -18.32
CA SER A 11 13.03 -7.44 -18.85
C SER A 11 12.58 -6.08 -19.38
N ARG A 12 11.93 -6.10 -20.54
CA ARG A 12 11.38 -4.89 -21.17
C ARG A 12 10.03 -4.52 -20.56
N HIS A 13 9.84 -3.25 -20.27
CA HIS A 13 8.57 -2.68 -19.88
C HIS A 13 7.59 -2.77 -21.07
N LYS A 14 6.41 -3.35 -20.84
CA LYS A 14 5.42 -3.65 -21.89
C LYS A 14 5.00 -2.45 -22.74
N LYS A 15 5.01 -1.25 -22.17
CA LYS A 15 4.42 -0.03 -22.78
C LYS A 15 5.38 1.15 -22.99
N TYR A 16 6.50 1.23 -22.26
CA TYR A 16 7.23 2.49 -22.13
C TYR A 16 8.74 2.26 -22.21
N THR A 17 9.41 2.99 -23.11
CA THR A 17 10.87 3.05 -23.21
C THR A 17 11.46 4.26 -22.50
N SER A 18 10.63 5.23 -22.12
CA SER A 18 10.98 6.43 -21.37
C SER A 18 9.92 6.73 -20.30
N CYS A 19 10.23 7.63 -19.37
CA CYS A 19 9.38 7.92 -18.22
C CYS A 19 8.01 8.48 -18.63
N PRO A 20 6.90 7.85 -18.23
CA PRO A 20 5.55 8.34 -18.53
C PRO A 20 4.96 9.25 -17.45
N CYS A 21 5.76 9.72 -16.47
CA CYS A 21 5.26 10.58 -15.39
C CYS A 21 4.77 11.94 -15.91
N ALA A 22 3.89 12.61 -15.15
CA ALA A 22 3.30 13.89 -15.54
C ALA A 22 4.36 14.95 -15.88
N GLN A 23 5.41 15.08 -15.06
CA GLN A 23 6.51 16.01 -15.28
C GLN A 23 7.25 15.76 -16.61
N CYS A 24 7.53 14.50 -16.94
CA CYS A 24 8.19 14.13 -18.19
C CYS A 24 7.29 14.33 -19.42
N LYS A 25 5.98 14.14 -19.27
CA LYS A 25 5.00 14.43 -20.33
C LYS A 25 4.93 15.93 -20.62
N GLN A 26 4.86 16.75 -19.57
CA GLN A 26 4.77 18.20 -19.70
C GLN A 26 6.06 18.84 -20.25
N SER A 27 7.23 18.30 -19.89
CA SER A 27 8.51 18.85 -20.35
C SER A 27 8.85 18.56 -21.82
N GLY A 28 8.18 17.60 -22.45
CA GLY A 28 8.52 17.09 -23.78
C GLY A 28 9.88 16.36 -23.85
N LYS A 29 10.58 16.21 -22.72
CA LYS A 29 11.90 15.59 -22.61
C LYS A 29 11.85 14.46 -21.58
N PRO A 30 11.31 13.28 -21.95
CA PRO A 30 11.09 12.21 -21.00
C PRO A 30 12.42 11.57 -20.56
N ASN A 31 12.57 11.36 -19.26
CA ASN A 31 13.75 10.72 -18.69
C ASN A 31 13.85 9.25 -19.11
N SER A 32 15.06 8.78 -19.44
CA SER A 32 15.33 7.37 -19.73
C SER A 32 15.29 6.48 -18.49
N LYS A 33 15.57 7.03 -17.31
CA LYS A 33 15.50 6.33 -16.02
C LYS A 33 14.20 6.68 -15.30
N PHE A 34 13.46 5.66 -14.89
CA PHE A 34 12.20 5.83 -14.16
C PHE A 34 11.84 4.60 -13.33
N ALA A 35 10.87 4.75 -12.44
CA ALA A 35 10.35 3.64 -11.66
C ALA A 35 8.82 3.69 -11.61
N LYS A 36 8.24 2.51 -11.39
CA LYS A 36 6.85 2.32 -11.02
C LYS A 36 6.77 2.25 -9.49
N ILE A 37 5.82 2.96 -8.90
CA ILE A 37 5.47 2.88 -7.49
C ILE A 37 4.04 2.37 -7.42
N SER A 38 3.84 1.25 -6.72
CA SER A 38 2.51 0.68 -6.44
C SER A 38 2.08 1.07 -5.02
N ILE A 39 0.83 1.45 -4.87
CA ILE A 39 0.23 2.01 -3.64
C ILE A 39 -1.06 1.25 -3.38
N SER A 40 -1.13 0.58 -2.24
CA SER A 40 -2.36 -0.10 -1.81
C SER A 40 -3.25 0.87 -1.05
N THR A 41 -4.54 0.86 -1.37
CA THR A 41 -5.58 1.69 -0.76
C THR A 41 -6.94 0.97 -0.82
N SER A 42 -7.97 1.60 -0.27
CA SER A 42 -9.35 1.12 -0.32
C SER A 42 -10.00 1.46 -1.68
N LYS A 43 -10.77 0.52 -2.25
CA LYS A 43 -11.54 0.74 -3.50
C LYS A 43 -12.70 1.71 -3.27
N ALA A 44 -13.21 1.82 -2.05
CA ALA A 44 -14.15 2.86 -1.66
C ALA A 44 -13.54 4.27 -1.69
N LEU A 45 -12.21 4.41 -1.65
CA LEU A 45 -11.53 5.69 -1.86
C LEU A 45 -11.22 5.98 -3.32
N VAL A 46 -10.91 4.94 -4.10
CA VAL A 46 -10.61 5.05 -5.55
C VAL A 46 -11.22 3.86 -6.27
N TYR A 47 -12.32 4.11 -6.98
CA TYR A 47 -13.14 3.07 -7.58
C TYR A 47 -12.65 2.66 -8.98
N ASN A 48 -12.16 3.59 -9.79
CA ASN A 48 -11.78 3.34 -11.18
C ASN A 48 -10.64 4.25 -11.66
N ASP A 49 -10.19 4.04 -12.90
CA ASP A 49 -9.12 4.82 -13.53
C ASP A 49 -9.43 6.31 -13.67
N PHE A 50 -10.71 6.68 -13.80
CA PHE A 50 -11.11 8.09 -13.90
C PHE A 50 -10.85 8.82 -12.58
N GLU A 51 -11.23 8.22 -11.45
CA GLU A 51 -10.90 8.76 -10.13
C GLU A 51 -9.39 8.72 -9.87
N ALA A 52 -8.72 7.61 -10.21
CA ALA A 52 -7.28 7.44 -10.02
C ALA A 52 -6.46 8.51 -10.74
N ALA A 53 -6.89 8.98 -11.92
CA ALA A 53 -6.22 10.04 -12.66
C ALA A 53 -6.15 11.36 -11.89
N GLY A 54 -7.14 11.64 -11.03
CA GLY A 54 -7.20 12.82 -10.16
C GLY A 54 -6.51 12.66 -8.80
N VAL A 55 -6.02 11.45 -8.47
CA VAL A 55 -5.40 11.17 -7.17
C VAL A 55 -4.01 11.80 -7.07
N ILE A 56 -3.77 12.48 -5.96
CA ILE A 56 -2.45 12.99 -5.55
C ILE A 56 -2.03 12.26 -4.28
N CYS A 57 -0.97 11.46 -4.34
CA CYS A 57 -0.43 10.80 -3.15
C CYS A 57 0.63 11.70 -2.51
N LEU A 58 0.34 12.17 -1.29
CA LEU A 58 1.28 12.94 -0.48
C LEU A 58 2.18 11.99 0.33
N LEU A 59 3.49 12.18 0.24
CA LEU A 59 4.50 11.39 0.93
C LEU A 59 5.13 12.19 2.07
N PHE A 60 5.60 11.49 3.10
CA PHE A 60 6.32 12.09 4.25
C PHE A 60 5.53 13.16 5.00
N TYR A 61 4.25 12.87 5.25
CA TYR A 61 3.27 13.75 5.89
C TYR A 61 3.66 14.20 7.32
N ASP A 62 4.62 13.54 7.96
CA ASP A 62 5.10 13.87 9.31
C ASP A 62 5.99 15.14 9.39
N THR A 63 6.54 15.59 8.27
CA THR A 63 7.38 16.80 8.23
C THR A 63 6.51 18.00 7.89
N SER A 64 6.63 19.11 8.65
CA SER A 64 5.91 20.35 8.38
C SER A 64 5.87 20.62 6.87
N ILE A 65 4.68 20.96 6.36
CA ILE A 65 4.33 21.07 4.93
C ILE A 65 5.07 22.26 4.25
N GLN A 66 6.19 22.70 4.82
CA GLN A 66 6.96 23.80 4.29
C GLN A 66 7.85 23.31 3.14
N SER A 67 7.46 23.82 1.95
CA SER A 67 8.29 24.26 0.82
C SER A 67 8.91 23.30 -0.19
N ASP A 68 8.67 21.98 -0.16
CA ASP A 68 9.10 21.12 -1.27
C ASP A 68 7.97 20.24 -1.83
N SER A 69 7.04 20.90 -2.53
CA SER A 69 5.76 20.34 -2.96
C SER A 69 5.89 19.26 -4.03
N HIS A 70 6.92 19.30 -4.89
CA HIS A 70 7.05 18.34 -5.99
C HIS A 70 7.79 17.05 -5.62
N ASN A 71 8.71 17.11 -4.66
CA ASN A 71 9.52 15.94 -4.26
C ASN A 71 8.80 14.97 -3.32
N LYS A 72 7.60 15.36 -2.85
CA LYS A 72 6.78 14.60 -1.90
C LYS A 72 5.41 14.22 -2.47
N ARG A 73 5.21 14.31 -3.79
CA ARG A 73 3.93 14.05 -4.44
C ARG A 73 4.08 13.04 -5.57
N LEU A 74 3.07 12.19 -5.70
CA LEU A 74 2.89 11.30 -6.85
C LEU A 74 1.56 11.62 -7.49
N GLU A 75 1.57 11.79 -8.82
CA GLU A 75 0.43 12.21 -9.63
C GLU A 75 0.34 11.33 -10.88
N GLY A 76 -0.82 11.34 -11.53
CA GLY A 76 -1.07 10.54 -12.73
C GLY A 76 -1.12 9.04 -12.40
N CYS A 77 -1.78 8.70 -11.29
CA CYS A 77 -2.03 7.32 -10.90
C CYS A 77 -3.05 6.67 -11.85
N TYR A 78 -3.02 5.34 -11.92
CA TYR A 78 -4.05 4.50 -12.54
C TYR A 78 -4.27 3.26 -11.68
N VAL A 79 -5.42 2.61 -11.81
CA VAL A 79 -5.72 1.36 -11.12
C VAL A 79 -4.94 0.23 -11.80
N GLU A 80 -4.02 -0.37 -11.06
CA GLU A 80 -3.24 -1.53 -11.52
C GLU A 80 -4.02 -2.83 -11.32
N GLN A 81 -4.68 -2.94 -10.17
CA GLN A 81 -5.46 -4.11 -9.77
C GLN A 81 -6.46 -3.66 -8.71
N ASP A 82 -7.66 -4.24 -8.71
CA ASP A 82 -8.62 -4.00 -7.64
C ASP A 82 -9.41 -5.27 -7.31
N LYS A 83 -10.15 -5.20 -6.20
CA LYS A 83 -11.07 -6.25 -5.80
C LYS A 83 -12.18 -5.72 -4.91
N ILE A 84 -13.39 -5.66 -5.46
CA ILE A 84 -14.59 -5.19 -4.75
C ILE A 84 -14.83 -5.97 -3.45
N THR A 85 -14.64 -7.30 -3.46
CA THR A 85 -14.96 -8.16 -2.31
C THR A 85 -14.12 -7.91 -1.07
N THR A 86 -12.91 -7.36 -1.22
CA THR A 86 -12.00 -7.00 -0.12
C THR A 86 -11.82 -5.50 0.01
N ASP A 87 -12.57 -4.73 -0.77
CA ASP A 87 -12.39 -3.29 -0.94
C ASP A 87 -10.93 -2.89 -1.24
N PHE A 88 -10.18 -3.76 -1.93
CA PHE A 88 -8.75 -3.52 -2.21
C PHE A 88 -8.60 -2.79 -3.54
N CYS A 89 -7.71 -1.80 -3.57
CA CYS A 89 -7.26 -1.13 -4.77
C CYS A 89 -5.74 -0.94 -4.73
N SER A 90 -5.05 -1.35 -5.79
CA SER A 90 -3.67 -1.00 -6.06
C SER A 90 -3.63 0.09 -7.12
N LEU A 91 -3.08 1.23 -6.75
CA LEU A 91 -2.74 2.31 -7.67
C LEU A 91 -1.29 2.15 -8.13
N ALA A 92 -1.03 2.42 -9.39
CA ALA A 92 0.31 2.55 -9.91
C ALA A 92 0.57 3.98 -10.40
N CYS A 93 1.74 4.50 -10.08
CA CYS A 93 2.25 5.75 -10.64
C CYS A 93 3.69 5.58 -11.10
N TYR A 94 4.11 6.43 -12.03
CA TYR A 94 5.49 6.45 -12.50
C TYR A 94 6.17 7.74 -12.07
N THR A 95 7.46 7.65 -11.77
CA THR A 95 8.29 8.81 -11.46
C THR A 95 9.70 8.65 -12.02
N CYS A 96 10.30 9.76 -12.43
CA CYS A 96 11.73 9.86 -12.75
C CYS A 96 12.55 10.43 -11.58
N ASN A 97 11.92 10.70 -10.42
CA ASN A 97 12.62 11.13 -9.22
C ASN A 97 13.32 9.92 -8.56
N ILE A 98 14.51 9.59 -9.05
CA ILE A 98 15.30 8.45 -8.57
C ILE A 98 15.67 8.59 -7.07
N PRO A 99 16.07 9.77 -6.56
CA PRO A 99 16.29 9.94 -5.12
C PRO A 99 15.08 9.56 -4.25
N LEU A 100 13.87 9.93 -4.67
CA LEU A 100 12.62 9.53 -3.99
C LEU A 100 12.46 8.01 -3.98
N VAL A 101 12.68 7.36 -5.13
CA VAL A 101 12.56 5.90 -5.27
C VAL A 101 13.52 5.17 -4.35
N GLU A 102 14.79 5.59 -4.29
CA GLU A 102 15.77 4.97 -3.40
C GLU A 102 15.44 5.18 -1.92
N ARG A 103 14.89 6.35 -1.57
CA ARG A 103 14.39 6.61 -0.21
C ARG A 103 13.23 5.68 0.15
N LEU A 104 12.26 5.48 -0.73
CA LEU A 104 11.13 4.56 -0.50
C LEU A 104 11.61 3.10 -0.37
N LYS A 105 12.54 2.66 -1.24
CA LYS A 105 13.18 1.33 -1.13
C LYS A 105 13.84 1.13 0.23
N LYS A 106 14.55 2.14 0.74
CA LYS A 106 15.17 2.07 2.07
C LYS A 106 14.14 1.85 3.19
N TYR A 107 12.98 2.50 3.12
CA TYR A 107 11.91 2.28 4.10
C TYR A 107 11.27 0.89 3.95
N LEU A 108 11.02 0.44 2.73
CA LEU A 108 10.51 -0.92 2.48
C LEU A 108 11.48 -1.99 2.98
N ASN A 109 12.78 -1.83 2.74
CA ASN A 109 13.79 -2.76 3.24
C ASN A 109 13.82 -2.82 4.78
N ARG A 110 13.72 -1.66 5.45
CA ARG A 110 13.63 -1.60 6.92
C ARG A 110 12.37 -2.27 7.44
N PHE A 111 11.24 -2.06 6.77
CA PHE A 111 9.99 -2.69 7.11
C PHE A 111 10.07 -4.22 6.97
N ASN A 112 10.63 -4.72 5.86
CA ASN A 112 10.82 -6.15 5.62
C ASN A 112 11.75 -6.77 6.66
N GLN A 113 12.87 -6.14 6.98
CA GLN A 113 13.79 -6.59 8.04
C GLN A 113 13.11 -6.65 9.41
N ALA A 114 12.32 -5.63 9.76
CA ALA A 114 11.56 -5.62 11.01
C ALA A 114 10.50 -6.74 11.04
N ASN A 115 9.80 -6.96 9.92
CA ASN A 115 8.86 -8.06 9.79
C ASN A 115 9.56 -9.42 9.93
N GLU A 116 10.67 -9.66 9.24
CA GLU A 116 11.46 -10.89 9.36
C GLU A 116 11.93 -11.13 10.80
N ALA A 117 12.39 -10.09 11.49
CA ALA A 117 12.77 -10.18 12.90
C ALA A 117 11.58 -10.57 13.78
N ILE A 118 10.39 -9.98 13.58
CA ILE A 118 9.16 -10.35 14.29
C ILE A 118 8.77 -11.79 13.95
N GLN A 119 8.79 -12.17 12.68
CA GLN A 119 8.43 -13.51 12.18
C GLN A 119 9.36 -14.61 12.71
N SER A 120 10.62 -14.27 13.03
CA SER A 120 11.56 -15.20 13.67
C SER A 120 11.17 -15.55 15.12
N GLN A 121 10.41 -14.68 15.80
CA GLN A 121 10.01 -14.84 17.20
C GLN A 121 8.71 -15.65 17.36
N LYS A 122 8.75 -16.94 17.01
CA LYS A 122 7.57 -17.84 17.01
C LYS A 122 6.71 -17.77 18.28
N THR A 123 7.33 -17.73 19.46
CA THR A 123 6.63 -17.63 20.75
C THR A 123 5.89 -16.30 20.91
N ALA A 124 6.51 -15.18 20.51
CA ALA A 124 5.89 -13.86 20.58
C ALA A 124 4.71 -13.76 19.60
N ILE A 125 4.88 -14.24 18.37
CA ILE A 125 3.81 -14.28 17.36
C ILE A 125 2.60 -15.08 17.87
N LYS A 126 2.84 -16.24 18.49
CA LYS A 126 1.77 -17.06 19.07
C LYS A 126 0.98 -16.28 20.15
N ARG A 127 1.64 -15.45 20.95
CA ARG A 127 0.97 -14.56 21.91
C ARG A 127 0.18 -13.43 21.24
N LEU A 128 0.57 -13.04 20.03
CA LEU A 128 -0.08 -12.01 19.22
C LEU A 128 -1.15 -12.57 18.26
N ILE A 129 -1.52 -13.86 18.39
CA ILE A 129 -2.45 -14.51 17.46
C ILE A 129 -3.81 -13.84 17.35
N SER A 130 -4.26 -13.18 18.42
CA SER A 130 -5.53 -12.48 18.44
C SER A 130 -5.38 -10.97 18.29
N PHE A 131 -4.23 -10.43 17.87
CA PHE A 131 -4.00 -8.99 17.83
C PHE A 131 -3.84 -8.47 16.40
N VAL A 132 -4.33 -7.25 16.19
CA VAL A 132 -4.05 -6.42 15.03
C VAL A 132 -3.50 -5.07 15.46
N PHE A 133 -2.67 -4.48 14.61
CA PHE A 133 -2.17 -3.12 14.73
C PHE A 133 -2.50 -2.37 13.43
N ILE A 134 -2.87 -1.10 13.52
CA ILE A 134 -3.21 -0.26 12.37
C ILE A 134 -2.37 0.99 12.45
N VAL A 135 -1.63 1.26 11.38
CA VAL A 135 -0.83 2.49 11.26
C VAL A 135 -1.53 3.40 10.26
N SER A 136 -2.08 4.52 10.72
CA SER A 136 -2.89 5.40 9.87
C SER A 136 -2.60 6.88 10.13
N HIS A 137 -3.06 7.72 9.20
CA HIS A 137 -3.16 9.18 9.35
C HIS A 137 -4.64 9.58 9.28
N PRO A 138 -5.42 9.37 10.35
CA PRO A 138 -6.85 9.65 10.35
C PRO A 138 -7.10 11.10 9.91
N HIS A 139 -7.86 11.30 8.84
CA HIS A 139 -8.17 12.63 8.29
C HIS A 139 -6.93 13.49 7.94
N GLY A 140 -5.78 12.86 7.70
CA GLY A 140 -4.54 13.60 7.48
C GLY A 140 -4.01 14.28 8.75
N GLU A 141 -4.28 13.74 9.94
CA GLU A 141 -3.63 14.18 11.16
C GLU A 141 -2.29 13.46 11.40
N TYR A 142 -1.72 13.66 12.60
CA TYR A 142 -0.56 12.91 13.07
C TYR A 142 -0.77 11.41 12.94
N LYS A 143 0.32 10.70 12.59
CA LYS A 143 0.33 9.25 12.54
C LYS A 143 -0.16 8.66 13.87
N LYS A 144 -1.12 7.76 13.80
CA LYS A 144 -1.65 7.00 14.94
C LYS A 144 -1.37 5.51 14.76
N ILE A 145 -1.09 4.85 15.88
CA ILE A 145 -1.04 3.39 15.97
C ILE A 145 -2.22 2.95 16.84
N SER A 146 -3.22 2.34 16.20
CA SER A 146 -4.33 1.68 16.90
C SER A 146 -4.03 0.19 17.03
N TYR A 147 -4.51 -0.45 18.10
CA TYR A 147 -4.41 -1.89 18.23
C TYR A 147 -5.69 -2.43 18.88
N GLY A 148 -5.95 -3.72 18.66
CA GLY A 148 -7.15 -4.36 19.18
C GLY A 148 -7.12 -5.86 18.96
N LYS A 149 -8.19 -6.52 19.39
CA LYS A 149 -8.31 -7.98 19.28
C LYS A 149 -9.09 -8.38 18.04
N ILE A 150 -8.65 -9.43 17.38
CA ILE A 150 -9.41 -10.15 16.35
C ILE A 150 -10.55 -10.88 17.06
N VAL A 151 -11.79 -10.59 16.66
CA VAL A 151 -12.99 -11.22 17.20
C VAL A 151 -13.59 -12.25 16.25
N ARG A 152 -13.39 -12.08 14.92
CA ARG A 152 -13.81 -13.03 13.90
C ARG A 152 -12.83 -13.04 12.73
N LYS A 153 -12.73 -14.20 12.08
CA LYS A 153 -11.97 -14.41 10.86
C LYS A 153 -12.91 -15.07 9.85
N TYR A 154 -12.99 -14.53 8.65
CA TYR A 154 -13.75 -15.11 7.56
C TYR A 154 -12.81 -15.48 6.42
N GLU A 155 -12.99 -16.67 5.89
CA GLU A 155 -12.37 -17.06 4.62
C GLU A 155 -13.19 -16.49 3.47
N ILE A 156 -12.53 -15.77 2.58
CA ILE A 156 -13.14 -15.25 1.36
C ILE A 156 -12.91 -16.31 0.28
N ARG A 157 -14.02 -16.83 -0.30
CA ARG A 157 -13.99 -17.86 -1.36
C ARG A 157 -12.95 -17.47 -2.42
N GLY A 158 -11.94 -18.33 -2.59
CA GLY A 158 -10.85 -18.11 -3.56
C GLY A 158 -9.55 -17.52 -3.01
N ARG A 159 -9.22 -17.71 -1.72
CA ARG A 159 -7.89 -17.48 -1.08
C ARG A 159 -7.66 -16.12 -0.40
N GLY A 160 -8.72 -15.47 0.09
CA GLY A 160 -8.60 -14.27 0.92
C GLY A 160 -8.97 -14.50 2.39
N THR A 161 -8.50 -13.63 3.28
CA THR A 161 -8.94 -13.59 4.68
C THR A 161 -9.50 -12.20 4.98
N SER A 162 -10.68 -12.16 5.59
CA SER A 162 -11.19 -10.96 6.24
C SER A 162 -11.06 -11.10 7.76
N LEU A 163 -10.57 -10.05 8.41
CA LEU A 163 -10.46 -9.98 9.86
C LEU A 163 -11.47 -8.97 10.38
N VAL A 164 -12.16 -9.31 11.47
CA VAL A 164 -12.98 -8.38 12.25
C VAL A 164 -12.31 -8.18 13.59
N TYR A 165 -12.17 -6.93 14.02
CA TYR A 165 -11.38 -6.58 15.19
C TYR A 165 -11.89 -5.35 15.94
N THR A 166 -11.41 -5.20 17.18
CA THR A 166 -11.80 -4.10 18.09
C THR A 166 -10.88 -2.87 18.02
N ALA A 167 -9.85 -2.87 17.16
CA ALA A 167 -8.93 -1.74 17.08
C ALA A 167 -9.69 -0.47 16.66
N PRO A 168 -9.55 0.65 17.39
CA PRO A 168 -10.32 1.86 17.10
C PRO A 168 -9.85 2.48 15.78
N THR A 169 -10.81 2.84 14.93
CA THR A 169 -10.60 3.55 13.66
C THR A 169 -11.75 4.53 13.44
N CYS A 170 -11.64 5.34 12.40
CA CYS A 170 -12.71 6.17 11.89
C CYS A 170 -12.70 6.11 10.35
N PRO A 171 -13.66 6.74 9.63
CA PRO A 171 -13.65 6.78 8.17
C PRO A 171 -12.34 7.34 7.58
N GLY A 172 -11.63 8.21 8.31
CA GLY A 172 -10.32 8.72 7.92
C GLY A 172 -9.18 7.69 7.95
N SER A 173 -9.42 6.47 8.41
CA SER A 173 -8.43 5.38 8.46
C SER A 173 -8.52 4.40 7.29
N SER A 174 -9.49 4.54 6.37
CA SER A 174 -9.65 3.64 5.23
C SER A 174 -8.39 3.55 4.36
N GLY A 175 -8.07 2.36 3.88
CA GLY A 175 -6.84 2.07 3.13
C GLY A 175 -5.58 1.94 3.99
N ALA A 176 -5.65 2.16 5.31
CA ALA A 176 -4.50 2.00 6.19
C ALA A 176 -4.06 0.53 6.29
N PRO A 177 -2.74 0.26 6.39
CA PRO A 177 -2.23 -1.09 6.59
C PRO A 177 -2.66 -1.65 7.95
N VAL A 178 -3.11 -2.91 7.93
CA VAL A 178 -3.49 -3.71 9.08
C VAL A 178 -2.45 -4.79 9.30
N ILE A 179 -1.69 -4.66 10.38
CA ILE A 179 -0.64 -5.58 10.77
C ILE A 179 -1.20 -6.66 11.70
N ALA A 180 -1.24 -7.89 11.21
CA ALA A 180 -1.67 -9.07 11.96
C ALA A 180 -0.54 -10.13 11.98
N PRO A 181 0.43 -10.05 12.91
CA PRO A 181 1.69 -10.81 12.83
C PRO A 181 1.52 -12.32 12.68
N ALA A 182 0.51 -12.91 13.31
CA ALA A 182 0.23 -14.34 13.24
C ALA A 182 -0.60 -14.78 12.02
N HIS A 183 -1.16 -13.84 11.27
CA HIS A 183 -2.03 -14.11 10.11
C HIS A 183 -1.44 -13.60 8.78
N SER A 184 -0.36 -12.83 8.84
CA SER A 184 0.38 -12.32 7.68
C SER A 184 1.86 -12.54 7.89
N SER A 185 2.37 -13.66 7.40
CA SER A 185 3.80 -14.00 7.48
C SER A 185 4.65 -13.26 6.44
N SER A 186 4.04 -12.89 5.31
CA SER A 186 4.65 -12.10 4.25
C SER A 186 3.96 -10.75 4.11
N TRP A 187 4.74 -9.74 3.71
CA TRP A 187 4.26 -8.40 3.35
C TRP A 187 4.72 -8.06 1.94
N SER A 188 4.23 -8.83 0.98
CA SER A 188 4.25 -8.45 -0.43
C SER A 188 3.07 -7.54 -0.75
N HIS A 189 3.13 -6.86 -1.90
CA HIS A 189 1.98 -6.15 -2.48
C HIS A 189 0.71 -7.02 -2.51
N GLU A 190 0.89 -8.32 -2.68
CA GLU A 190 -0.16 -9.32 -2.79
C GLU A 190 -0.61 -9.91 -1.44
N THR A 191 -0.08 -9.45 -0.31
CA THR A 191 -0.46 -9.95 1.03
C THR A 191 -0.81 -8.83 2.00
N GLN A 192 -0.82 -7.59 1.52
CA GLN A 192 -1.17 -6.44 2.34
C GLN A 192 -2.65 -6.48 2.75
N ILE A 193 -2.87 -6.48 4.05
CA ILE A 193 -4.18 -6.33 4.66
C ILE A 193 -4.45 -4.85 4.85
N ILE A 194 -5.57 -4.37 4.33
CA ILE A 194 -5.97 -2.97 4.49
C ILE A 194 -7.27 -2.86 5.29
N HIS A 195 -7.40 -1.81 6.09
CA HIS A 195 -8.65 -1.47 6.74
C HIS A 195 -9.62 -0.88 5.72
N PHE A 196 -10.86 -1.37 5.69
CA PHE A 196 -11.85 -0.90 4.73
C PHE A 196 -13.20 -0.49 5.34
N GLY A 197 -13.42 -0.69 6.63
CA GLY A 197 -14.64 -0.18 7.25
C GLY A 197 -15.04 -0.84 8.56
N GLN A 198 -16.31 -0.69 8.88
CA GLN A 198 -16.91 -1.06 10.15
C GLN A 198 -18.09 -2.01 9.89
N VAL A 199 -18.18 -3.10 10.67
CA VAL A 199 -19.25 -4.09 10.55
C VAL A 199 -20.40 -3.77 11.52
N ASP A 200 -20.07 -3.23 12.69
CA ASP A 200 -21.02 -2.74 13.69
C ASP A 200 -20.36 -1.68 14.58
N SER A 201 -21.11 -1.04 15.49
CA SER A 201 -20.62 0.07 16.34
C SER A 201 -19.37 -0.20 17.17
N LYS A 202 -18.94 -1.46 17.33
CA LYS A 202 -17.78 -1.88 18.13
C LYS A 202 -16.68 -2.56 17.31
N HIS A 203 -16.94 -2.95 16.07
CA HIS A 203 -16.04 -3.81 15.31
C HIS A 203 -15.74 -3.28 13.91
N ASN A 204 -14.44 -3.23 13.63
CA ASN A 204 -13.86 -2.84 12.35
C ASN A 204 -13.45 -4.06 11.55
N CYS A 205 -13.30 -3.91 10.23
CA CYS A 205 -12.92 -4.98 9.34
C CYS A 205 -11.80 -4.61 8.36
N SER A 206 -11.14 -5.67 7.89
CA SER A 206 -10.10 -5.64 6.87
C SER A 206 -10.22 -6.85 5.94
N GLY A 207 -9.48 -6.81 4.83
CA GLY A 207 -9.43 -7.90 3.86
C GLY A 207 -8.13 -7.91 3.06
N PHE A 208 -7.73 -9.08 2.61
CA PHE A 208 -6.68 -9.27 1.60
C PHE A 208 -6.90 -10.56 0.81
N PHE A 209 -6.22 -10.70 -0.32
CA PHE A 209 -6.17 -11.93 -1.13
C PHE A 209 -4.73 -12.40 -1.26
N SER A 210 -4.45 -13.68 -1.03
CA SER A 210 -3.22 -14.30 -1.50
C SER A 210 -3.37 -14.59 -2.99
N THR A 211 -2.51 -14.00 -3.82
CA THR A 211 -2.22 -14.50 -5.17
C THR A 211 -1.48 -15.82 -5.02
N SER A 212 -2.22 -16.91 -4.91
CA SER A 212 -1.66 -18.17 -5.38
C SER A 212 -2.34 -18.52 -6.70
N ASP A 213 -1.48 -18.85 -7.65
CA ASP A 213 -1.70 -19.32 -9.02
C ASP A 213 -1.71 -18.24 -10.11
N THR A 214 -0.51 -17.79 -10.49
CA THR A 214 -0.17 -17.88 -11.92
C THR A 214 0.06 -19.35 -12.25
N SER A 215 -1.02 -20.04 -12.61
CA SER A 215 -0.96 -21.29 -13.39
C SER A 215 -0.54 -20.98 -14.82
#